data_AF-A0A9P9IU44-F1
#
_entry.id   AF-A0A9P9IU44-F1
#
_cell.length_a   1.000
_cell.length_b   1.000
_cell.length_c   1.000
_cell.angle_alpha   90.00
_cell.angle_beta   90.00
_cell.angle_gamma   90.00
#
_symmetry.space_group_name_H-M   'P 1'
#
loop_
_entity.id
_entity.type
_entity.pdbx_description
1 polymer ?
#
loop_
_entity_poly.entity_id
_entity_poly.type
_entity_poly.pdbx_seq_one_letter_code
_entity_poly.pdbx_strand_id
1 'polypeptide(L)'
;MRPTVRLFARYLEAGTPTGLTGLWTHGSARSTLLYLYGTTLSRLQSMPETSVYRQSVEAVTKHRMALVEEMVPPGYDQWAAKAKELVSNNAAQFRVASGRLDGSEVRTVKLGDKVFIVGRKHEAGDIREEEWDGEANEGGELEGIRTAAERQDQALWAERKPLENHEQVEWEDEPQLTADQISELEHKIGAGLIEEVIQVAEGELNLIDTIEKAKVWEDLEEKPVDGHVSRPAHLPHDSINPLSHSPGMVHQFATAGLAETDEDPSQHVPDFPHRTVRGGAAGRNVEPDSDADETETEAEADDDDDDDVEASGRGKGKKKKKKKEATARSPWKGGHYEVLLESVHQFLDRGDIDKAARSYGLLLQLRPGGAFVDIRRHSLWAIGAEILMRQGEQPVDGARTDGDDGDGDSDDLAATPGGLRRWGRAANMNKVKAYFDTLIQQHPYDYKHPRAVCAVDFWVAMLSCEIYNVHSEHMMALDRAEACAQDDSQLPFGADDSFGSDEAEAREAPLQRKKEELRLQALATMQVITKRMGTVMQESPYSKNSQLLRLRAMAALYIADLVVPVAHVSLSNIRDAQRARQMEQQVARDSLLETVNNGGQHDKAALTVLYPSDESGRDPATSLYSSLPIRGL
;
A
#
# COMPACT_ATOMS: atom_id res chain seq x y z
N MET A 1 14.47 -19.63 -28.81
CA MET A 1 15.86 -19.71 -29.30
C MET A 1 16.43 -21.02 -28.81
N ARG A 2 16.87 -21.95 -29.67
CA ARG A 2 17.52 -23.20 -29.22
C ARG A 2 19.03 -22.97 -29.15
N PRO A 3 19.71 -23.29 -28.04
CA PRO A 3 21.16 -23.13 -27.94
C PRO A 3 21.86 -24.18 -28.82
N THR A 4 22.71 -23.71 -29.72
CA THR A 4 23.41 -24.49 -30.77
C THR A 4 24.49 -25.44 -30.26
N VAL A 5 24.81 -25.40 -28.96
CA VAL A 5 25.93 -26.15 -28.37
C VAL A 5 25.61 -27.63 -28.13
N ARG A 6 24.33 -28.00 -27.95
CA ARG A 6 23.92 -29.40 -27.65
C ARG A 6 24.01 -30.37 -28.83
N LEU A 7 24.13 -29.88 -30.07
CA LEU A 7 24.00 -30.71 -31.28
C LEU A 7 25.26 -31.51 -31.64
N PHE A 8 26.42 -31.23 -31.01
CA PHE A 8 27.70 -31.83 -31.39
C PHE A 8 28.28 -32.81 -30.36
N ALA A 9 27.68 -32.94 -29.18
CA ALA A 9 28.17 -33.82 -28.13
C ALA A 9 27.43 -35.17 -28.17
N ARG A 10 28.15 -36.29 -28.03
CA ARG A 10 27.54 -37.63 -27.96
C ARG A 10 26.75 -37.85 -26.66
N TYR A 11 27.23 -37.25 -25.57
CA TYR A 11 26.62 -37.25 -24.24
C TYR A 11 26.60 -35.82 -23.68
N LEU A 12 25.68 -35.52 -22.77
CA LEU A 12 25.63 -34.23 -22.08
C LEU A 12 26.50 -34.28 -20.82
N GLU A 13 27.63 -33.57 -20.83
CA GLU A 13 28.49 -33.42 -19.65
C GLU A 13 27.70 -32.72 -18.53
N ALA A 14 27.69 -33.30 -17.33
CA ALA A 14 27.00 -32.73 -16.17
C ALA A 14 27.62 -31.39 -15.74
N GLY A 15 26.79 -30.45 -15.30
CA GLY A 15 27.26 -29.12 -14.85
C GLY A 15 27.63 -28.16 -15.98
N THR A 16 27.34 -28.48 -17.24
CA THR A 16 27.49 -27.55 -18.37
C THR A 16 26.25 -26.65 -18.48
N PRO A 17 26.42 -25.38 -18.90
CA PRO A 17 25.31 -24.45 -18.99
C PRO A 17 24.37 -24.84 -20.14
N THR A 18 23.08 -24.92 -19.85
CA THR A 18 22.06 -25.36 -20.83
C THR A 18 21.66 -24.29 -21.85
N GLY A 19 22.11 -23.04 -21.65
CA GLY A 19 21.67 -21.86 -22.40
C GLY A 19 20.57 -21.07 -21.70
N LEU A 20 19.97 -21.61 -20.63
CA LEU A 20 19.09 -20.91 -19.70
C LEU A 20 19.87 -20.55 -18.44
N THR A 21 19.70 -19.31 -17.96
CA THR A 21 20.44 -18.82 -16.78
C THR A 21 20.01 -19.56 -15.53
N GLY A 22 20.97 -20.16 -14.82
CA GLY A 22 20.74 -20.90 -13.58
C GLY A 22 20.30 -22.37 -13.76
N LEU A 23 20.20 -22.86 -15.02
CA LEU A 23 19.87 -24.26 -15.31
C LEU A 23 21.09 -24.98 -15.90
N TRP A 24 21.56 -26.00 -15.20
CA TRP A 24 22.74 -26.80 -15.54
C TRP A 24 22.34 -28.21 -15.98
N THR A 25 23.14 -28.83 -16.84
CA THR A 25 22.90 -30.20 -17.30
C THR A 25 22.97 -31.21 -16.14
N HIS A 26 21.97 -32.08 -16.07
CA HIS A 26 21.86 -33.07 -15.01
C HIS A 26 22.57 -34.38 -15.39
N GLY A 27 23.32 -34.98 -14.47
CA GLY A 27 24.13 -36.19 -14.73
C GLY A 27 23.32 -37.47 -14.94
N SER A 28 22.20 -37.64 -14.24
CA SER A 28 21.35 -38.85 -14.27
C SER A 28 19.85 -38.51 -14.41
N ALA A 29 19.50 -37.74 -15.45
CA ALA A 29 18.15 -37.17 -15.60
C ALA A 29 17.01 -38.21 -15.59
N ARG A 30 17.25 -39.38 -16.20
CA ARG A 30 16.26 -40.46 -16.34
C ARG A 30 15.84 -41.03 -14.97
N SER A 31 16.78 -41.49 -14.16
CA SER A 31 16.49 -42.05 -12.83
C SER A 31 15.87 -41.02 -11.90
N THR A 32 16.31 -39.76 -11.94
CA THR A 32 15.67 -38.66 -11.19
C THR A 32 14.22 -38.50 -11.57
N LEU A 33 13.88 -38.45 -12.87
CA LEU A 33 12.50 -38.34 -13.32
C LEU A 33 11.66 -39.56 -12.93
N LEU A 34 12.18 -40.77 -13.07
CA LEU A 34 11.47 -41.98 -12.65
C LEU A 34 11.21 -41.99 -11.13
N TYR A 35 12.16 -41.52 -10.33
CA TYR A 35 12.00 -41.38 -8.89
C TYR A 35 10.95 -40.30 -8.55
N LEU A 36 11.02 -39.12 -9.16
CA LEU A 36 10.05 -38.03 -8.93
C LEU A 36 8.64 -38.43 -9.38
N TYR A 37 8.48 -39.05 -10.55
CA TYR A 37 7.17 -39.53 -11.01
C TYR A 37 6.64 -40.69 -10.17
N GLY A 38 7.51 -41.60 -9.71
CA GLY A 38 7.08 -42.67 -8.81
C GLY A 38 6.66 -42.14 -7.42
N THR A 39 7.41 -41.18 -6.88
CA THR A 39 7.09 -40.56 -5.59
C THR A 39 5.84 -39.71 -5.65
N THR A 40 5.63 -38.94 -6.73
CA THR A 40 4.37 -38.20 -6.95
C THR A 40 3.19 -39.15 -7.03
N LEU A 41 3.23 -40.22 -7.83
CA LEU A 41 2.15 -41.22 -7.88
C LEU A 41 1.85 -41.86 -6.53
N SER A 42 2.87 -42.14 -5.71
CA SER A 42 2.70 -42.65 -4.35
C SER A 42 2.02 -41.63 -3.43
N ARG A 43 2.41 -40.35 -3.52
CA ARG A 43 1.81 -39.26 -2.75
C ARG A 43 0.37 -38.96 -3.17
N LEU A 44 0.06 -39.03 -4.46
CA LEU A 44 -1.31 -38.83 -4.96
C LEU A 44 -2.32 -39.83 -4.38
N GLN A 45 -1.89 -41.00 -3.90
CA GLN A 45 -2.76 -41.98 -3.26
C GLN A 45 -3.40 -41.47 -1.95
N SER A 46 -2.84 -40.45 -1.30
CA SER A 46 -3.46 -39.86 -0.11
C SER A 46 -4.71 -39.03 -0.43
N MET A 47 -4.88 -38.63 -1.69
CA MET A 47 -6.04 -37.86 -2.16
C MET A 47 -7.15 -38.78 -2.69
N PRO A 48 -8.44 -38.35 -2.67
CA PRO A 48 -9.53 -39.17 -3.20
C PRO A 48 -9.46 -39.35 -4.72
N GLU A 49 -9.86 -40.52 -5.22
CA GLU A 49 -9.89 -40.84 -6.67
C GLU A 49 -10.85 -39.97 -7.49
N THR A 50 -11.84 -39.36 -6.83
CA THR A 50 -12.81 -38.44 -7.44
C THR A 50 -12.23 -37.05 -7.72
N SER A 51 -11.08 -36.71 -7.13
CA SER A 51 -10.45 -35.41 -7.33
C SER A 51 -9.97 -35.23 -8.78
N VAL A 52 -10.44 -34.17 -9.44
CA VAL A 52 -10.02 -33.81 -10.80
C VAL A 52 -8.51 -33.56 -10.86
N TYR A 53 -7.94 -32.95 -9.81
CA TYR A 53 -6.51 -32.71 -9.71
C TYR A 53 -5.73 -34.03 -9.66
N ARG A 54 -6.18 -35.01 -8.86
CA ARG A 54 -5.53 -36.33 -8.81
C ARG A 54 -5.55 -37.01 -10.17
N GLN A 55 -6.70 -37.02 -10.84
CA GLN A 55 -6.87 -37.66 -12.15
C GLN A 55 -5.98 -37.03 -13.23
N SER A 56 -5.90 -35.69 -13.26
CA SER A 56 -5.09 -34.98 -14.26
C SER A 56 -3.60 -35.21 -14.06
N VAL A 57 -3.11 -35.10 -12.81
CA VAL A 57 -1.69 -35.33 -12.50
C VAL A 57 -1.31 -36.79 -12.70
N GLU A 58 -2.15 -37.75 -12.29
CA GLU A 58 -1.90 -39.18 -12.55
C GLU A 58 -1.80 -39.47 -14.05
N ALA A 59 -2.67 -38.89 -14.88
CA ALA A 59 -2.63 -39.09 -16.32
C ALA A 59 -1.34 -38.53 -16.94
N VAL A 60 -0.95 -37.30 -16.57
CA VAL A 60 0.26 -36.65 -17.08
C VAL A 60 1.53 -37.39 -16.61
N THR A 61 1.61 -37.73 -15.33
CA THR A 61 2.77 -38.43 -14.75
C THR A 61 2.92 -39.84 -15.31
N LYS A 62 1.84 -40.61 -15.46
CA LYS A 62 1.86 -41.95 -16.09
C LYS A 62 2.31 -41.87 -17.55
N HIS A 63 1.80 -40.90 -18.31
CA HIS A 63 2.22 -40.67 -19.69
C HIS A 63 3.70 -40.32 -19.79
N ARG A 64 4.17 -39.33 -19.01
CA ARG A 64 5.59 -38.93 -19.01
C ARG A 64 6.51 -40.04 -18.50
N MET A 65 6.10 -40.78 -17.47
CA MET A 65 6.82 -41.94 -16.96
C MET A 65 6.99 -43.00 -18.04
N ALA A 66 5.93 -43.34 -18.80
CA ALA A 66 6.01 -44.32 -19.89
C ALA A 66 7.03 -43.90 -20.97
N LEU A 67 7.08 -42.61 -21.33
CA LEU A 67 8.06 -42.08 -22.29
C LEU A 67 9.50 -42.18 -21.76
N VAL A 68 9.72 -41.90 -20.48
CA VAL A 68 11.06 -41.98 -19.85
C VAL A 68 11.50 -43.44 -19.68
N GLU A 69 10.57 -44.36 -19.46
CA GLU A 69 10.83 -45.80 -19.38
C GLU A 69 11.25 -46.40 -20.71
N GLU A 70 10.67 -45.93 -21.83
CA GLU A 70 11.00 -46.36 -23.19
C GLU A 70 12.48 -46.10 -23.54
N MET A 71 13.06 -45.00 -23.03
CA MET A 71 14.41 -44.58 -23.35
C MET A 71 15.43 -45.20 -22.40
N VAL A 72 16.05 -46.33 -22.79
CA VAL A 72 17.10 -47.00 -22.01
C VAL A 72 18.50 -46.59 -22.51
N PRO A 73 19.42 -46.17 -21.62
CA PRO A 73 20.78 -45.81 -22.03
C PRO A 73 21.61 -47.05 -22.40
N PRO A 74 22.60 -46.91 -23.30
CA PRO A 74 23.51 -48.01 -23.63
C PRO A 74 24.32 -48.44 -22.41
N GLY A 75 24.35 -49.73 -22.11
CA GLY A 75 25.08 -50.28 -20.94
C GLY A 75 24.27 -50.33 -19.63
N TYR A 76 22.98 -49.96 -19.68
CA TYR A 76 22.09 -49.99 -18.50
C TYR A 76 22.02 -51.37 -17.83
N ASP A 77 21.90 -52.45 -18.60
CA ASP A 77 21.72 -53.81 -18.04
C ASP A 77 22.93 -54.28 -17.23
N GLN A 78 24.14 -53.93 -17.68
CA GLN A 78 25.39 -54.25 -17.00
C GLN A 78 25.51 -53.48 -15.69
N TRP A 79 25.19 -52.17 -15.74
CA TRP A 79 25.14 -51.33 -14.55
C TRP A 79 24.07 -51.83 -13.57
N ALA A 80 22.88 -52.18 -14.04
CA ALA A 80 21.79 -52.67 -13.20
C ALA A 80 22.13 -54.00 -12.50
N ALA A 81 22.89 -54.89 -13.15
CA ALA A 81 23.40 -56.11 -12.51
C ALA A 81 24.40 -55.78 -11.39
N LYS A 82 25.41 -54.93 -11.66
CA LYS A 82 26.38 -54.47 -10.66
C LYS A 82 25.71 -53.77 -9.48
N ALA A 83 24.78 -52.87 -9.75
CA ALA A 83 24.02 -52.14 -8.74
C ALA A 83 23.22 -53.10 -7.83
N LYS A 84 22.56 -54.12 -8.41
CA LYS A 84 21.86 -55.15 -7.64
C LYS A 84 22.80 -55.99 -6.78
N GLU A 85 23.95 -56.38 -7.33
CA GLU A 85 24.99 -57.11 -6.58
C GLU A 85 25.49 -56.28 -5.39
N LEU A 86 25.82 -55.01 -5.60
CA LEU A 86 26.25 -54.08 -4.54
C LEU A 86 25.19 -53.91 -3.45
N VAL A 87 23.92 -53.73 -3.82
CA VAL A 87 22.82 -53.62 -2.85
C VAL A 87 22.62 -54.93 -2.08
N SER A 88 22.77 -56.07 -2.73
CA SER A 88 22.64 -57.38 -2.08
C SER A 88 23.77 -57.67 -1.09
N ASN A 89 25.02 -57.30 -1.45
CA ASN A 89 26.19 -57.45 -0.60
C ASN A 89 26.13 -56.53 0.62
N ASN A 90 25.64 -55.29 0.43
CA ASN A 90 25.62 -54.24 1.46
C ASN A 90 24.20 -53.92 1.95
N ALA A 91 23.33 -54.92 2.02
CA ALA A 91 21.91 -54.73 2.36
C ALA A 91 21.68 -53.96 3.68
N ALA A 92 22.56 -54.13 4.67
CA ALA A 92 22.46 -53.44 5.97
C ALA A 92 22.75 -51.93 5.88
N GLN A 93 23.62 -51.50 4.96
CA GLN A 93 23.98 -50.08 4.79
C GLN A 93 22.90 -49.29 4.05
N PHE A 94 22.06 -49.97 3.26
CA PHE A 94 21.02 -49.37 2.42
C PHE A 94 19.59 -49.44 3.01
N ARG A 95 19.36 -50.23 4.09
CA ARG A 95 18.01 -50.60 4.56
C ARG A 95 17.25 -49.52 5.34
N VAL A 96 17.93 -48.57 5.96
CA VAL A 96 17.36 -47.49 6.78
C VAL A 96 18.34 -46.32 6.71
N ALA A 97 17.87 -45.07 6.88
CA ALA A 97 18.71 -43.90 7.13
C ALA A 97 19.75 -44.29 8.18
N SER A 98 20.91 -44.72 7.71
CA SER A 98 21.99 -45.09 8.60
C SER A 98 22.27 -43.78 9.32
N GLY A 99 22.14 -43.77 10.64
CA GLY A 99 22.49 -42.62 11.48
C GLY A 99 24.00 -42.39 11.48
N ARG A 100 24.59 -42.44 10.28
CA ARG A 100 25.96 -42.14 9.98
C ARG A 100 26.06 -40.63 10.09
N LEU A 101 26.81 -40.19 11.08
CA LEU A 101 27.02 -38.77 11.41
C LEU A 101 27.73 -38.02 10.28
N ASP A 102 28.29 -38.74 9.29
CA ASP A 102 28.98 -38.23 8.09
C ASP A 102 28.05 -37.51 7.07
N GLY A 103 26.78 -37.26 7.39
CA GLY A 103 25.83 -36.56 6.52
C GLY A 103 25.45 -37.29 5.21
N SER A 104 26.00 -38.49 4.99
CA SER A 104 25.75 -39.37 3.85
C SER A 104 24.62 -40.36 4.16
N GLU A 105 23.45 -39.83 4.53
CA GLU A 105 22.26 -40.66 4.72
C GLU A 105 21.79 -41.19 3.35
N VAL A 106 22.02 -42.49 3.11
CA VAL A 106 21.51 -43.21 1.94
C VAL A 106 20.31 -44.04 2.36
N ARG A 107 19.16 -43.83 1.71
CA ARG A 107 17.92 -44.59 1.95
C ARG A 107 17.47 -45.33 0.69
N THR A 108 16.97 -46.54 0.87
CA THR A 108 16.28 -47.27 -0.20
C THR A 108 14.79 -46.94 -0.19
N VAL A 109 14.28 -46.53 -1.35
CA VAL A 109 12.86 -46.27 -1.57
C VAL A 109 12.36 -47.26 -2.61
N LYS A 110 11.39 -48.09 -2.23
CA LYS A 110 10.74 -49.04 -3.14
C LYS A 110 9.49 -48.39 -3.73
N LEU A 111 9.43 -48.27 -5.05
CA LEU A 111 8.29 -47.72 -5.79
C LEU A 111 7.86 -48.75 -6.82
N GLY A 112 6.80 -49.49 -6.52
CA GLY A 112 6.39 -50.65 -7.31
C GLY A 112 7.49 -51.71 -7.37
N ASP A 113 7.85 -52.14 -8.57
CA ASP A 113 8.91 -53.13 -8.81
C ASP A 113 10.33 -52.54 -8.84
N LYS A 114 10.46 -51.21 -8.74
CA LYS A 114 11.75 -50.50 -8.83
C LYS A 114 12.27 -50.13 -7.44
N VAL A 115 13.57 -50.31 -7.25
CA VAL A 115 14.29 -49.91 -6.03
C VAL A 115 15.15 -48.71 -6.37
N PHE A 116 14.91 -47.59 -5.70
CA PHE A 116 15.69 -46.38 -5.83
C PHE A 116 16.59 -46.20 -4.60
N ILE A 117 17.79 -45.71 -4.84
CA ILE A 117 18.73 -45.32 -3.79
C ILE A 117 18.77 -43.81 -3.80
N VAL A 118 18.38 -43.21 -2.69
CA VAL A 118 18.35 -41.76 -2.51
C VAL A 118 19.36 -41.44 -1.43
N GLY A 119 20.41 -40.71 -1.80
CA GLY A 119 21.43 -40.25 -0.87
C GLY A 119 22.05 -38.95 -1.35
N ARG A 120 22.70 -38.24 -0.43
CA ARG A 120 23.54 -37.10 -0.80
C ARG A 120 24.86 -37.61 -1.36
N LYS A 121 25.21 -37.18 -2.57
CA LYS A 121 26.55 -37.39 -3.11
C LYS A 121 27.50 -36.53 -2.28
N HIS A 122 28.45 -37.17 -1.61
CA HIS A 122 29.53 -36.45 -0.98
C HIS A 122 30.51 -36.08 -2.09
N GLU A 123 30.61 -34.79 -2.39
CA GLU A 123 31.69 -34.26 -3.22
C GLU A 123 32.95 -34.29 -2.37
N ALA A 124 34.07 -34.76 -2.91
CA ALA A 124 35.35 -34.67 -2.22
C ALA A 124 35.67 -33.19 -2.02
N GLY A 125 35.50 -32.70 -0.80
CA GLY A 125 35.80 -31.33 -0.43
C GLY A 125 37.30 -31.10 -0.34
N ASP A 126 37.71 -29.83 -0.16
CA ASP A 126 39.03 -29.56 0.37
C ASP A 126 39.10 -30.17 1.77
N ILE A 127 40.16 -30.94 2.06
CA ILE A 127 40.35 -31.67 3.33
C ILE A 127 40.23 -30.72 4.54
N ARG A 128 40.48 -29.42 4.34
CA ARG A 128 40.32 -28.36 5.34
C ARG A 128 38.87 -28.03 5.72
N GLU A 129 37.92 -28.22 4.80
CA GLU A 129 36.49 -27.97 5.04
C GLU A 129 35.78 -29.21 5.62
N GLU A 130 36.37 -30.39 5.45
CA GLU A 130 35.90 -31.66 6.05
C GLU A 130 36.44 -31.88 7.48
N GLU A 131 37.13 -30.88 8.07
CA GLU A 131 37.57 -30.96 9.46
C GLU A 131 36.38 -31.11 10.40
N TRP A 132 36.44 -32.11 11.26
CA TRP A 132 35.40 -32.53 12.19
C TRP A 132 34.71 -31.36 12.92
N ASP A 133 33.44 -31.11 12.62
CA ASP A 133 32.58 -30.07 13.21
C ASP A 133 32.18 -30.34 14.69
N GLY A 134 32.74 -31.37 15.31
CA GLY A 134 32.32 -31.89 16.61
C GLY A 134 31.08 -32.80 16.51
N GLU A 135 30.80 -33.58 17.56
CA GLU A 135 29.56 -34.35 17.64
C GLU A 135 28.36 -33.41 17.71
N ALA A 136 27.38 -33.61 16.81
CA ALA A 136 26.12 -32.89 16.89
C ALA A 136 25.48 -33.14 18.26
N ASN A 137 25.15 -32.08 18.99
CA ASN A 137 24.55 -32.19 20.32
C ASN A 137 23.14 -32.81 20.20
N GLU A 138 23.05 -34.14 20.36
CA GLU A 138 21.81 -34.92 20.35
C GLU A 138 20.87 -34.60 21.55
N GLY A 139 21.26 -33.63 22.39
CA GLY A 139 20.60 -33.26 23.62
C GLY A 139 21.15 -34.03 24.82
N GLY A 140 20.87 -33.53 26.03
CA GLY A 140 21.29 -34.22 27.26
C GLY A 140 20.57 -35.55 27.45
N GLU A 141 21.30 -36.57 27.88
CA GLU A 141 20.72 -37.85 28.29
C GLU A 141 19.67 -37.60 29.39
N LEU A 142 18.42 -38.01 29.16
CA LEU A 142 17.35 -37.89 30.16
C LEU A 142 17.53 -38.95 31.27
N GLU A 143 18.30 -38.67 32.31
CA GLU A 143 18.53 -39.62 33.43
C GLU A 143 17.24 -39.96 34.21
N GLY A 144 17.01 -41.25 34.55
CA GLY A 144 15.90 -41.70 35.41
C GLY A 144 15.23 -43.04 35.04
N ILE A 145 14.35 -43.55 35.91
CA ILE A 145 13.55 -44.77 35.68
C ILE A 145 12.41 -44.44 34.69
N ARG A 146 12.54 -44.90 33.43
CA ARG A 146 11.64 -44.52 32.33
C ARG A 146 10.54 -45.55 32.04
N THR A 147 9.43 -45.07 31.46
CA THR A 147 8.36 -45.92 30.92
C THR A 147 8.85 -46.73 29.70
N ALA A 148 8.16 -47.82 29.35
CA ALA A 148 8.59 -48.69 28.23
C ALA A 148 8.60 -47.98 26.87
N ALA A 149 7.74 -46.98 26.65
CA ALA A 149 7.69 -46.19 25.42
C ALA A 149 8.91 -45.26 25.29
N GLU A 150 9.35 -44.61 26.37
CA GLU A 150 10.54 -43.74 26.41
C GLU A 150 11.87 -44.51 26.36
N ARG A 151 11.81 -45.85 26.43
CA ARG A 151 12.95 -46.76 26.30
C ARG A 151 13.18 -47.26 24.88
N GLN A 152 12.24 -47.02 23.95
CA GLN A 152 12.38 -47.46 22.55
C GLN A 152 13.61 -46.82 21.89
N ASP A 153 13.94 -45.59 22.25
CA ASP A 153 15.12 -44.88 21.75
C ASP A 153 16.45 -45.50 22.24
N GLN A 154 16.46 -46.18 23.40
CA GLN A 154 17.66 -46.88 23.89
C GLN A 154 17.97 -48.14 23.08
N ALA A 155 16.95 -48.79 22.51
CA ALA A 155 17.17 -49.94 21.62
C ALA A 155 17.89 -49.49 20.33
N LEU A 156 17.55 -48.32 19.80
CA LEU A 156 18.23 -47.71 18.66
C LEU A 156 19.70 -47.41 18.98
N TRP A 157 20.02 -46.99 20.20
CA TRP A 157 21.40 -46.78 20.65
C TRP A 157 22.19 -48.08 20.78
N ALA A 158 21.56 -49.16 21.27
CA ALA A 158 22.19 -50.47 21.36
C ALA A 158 22.50 -51.10 19.99
N GLU A 159 21.77 -50.71 18.95
CA GLU A 159 21.98 -51.14 17.56
C GLU A 159 23.00 -50.25 16.80
N ARG A 160 23.52 -49.17 17.40
CA ARG A 160 24.56 -48.32 16.80
C ARG A 160 25.86 -49.11 16.67
N LYS A 161 26.36 -49.25 15.44
CA LYS A 161 27.70 -49.78 15.16
C LYS A 161 28.75 -48.66 15.33
N PRO A 162 29.95 -48.95 15.86
CA PRO A 162 31.02 -47.96 15.96
C PRO A 162 31.45 -47.45 14.57
N LEU A 163 31.72 -46.14 14.46
CA LEU A 163 32.01 -45.45 13.19
C LEU A 163 33.27 -45.98 12.46
N GLU A 164 34.19 -46.63 13.15
CA GLU A 164 35.52 -47.00 12.63
C GLU A 164 35.51 -48.09 11.53
N ASN A 165 34.41 -48.81 11.33
CA ASN A 165 34.38 -50.02 10.46
C ASN A 165 33.39 -49.91 9.28
N HIS A 166 33.42 -48.82 8.53
CA HIS A 166 32.63 -48.70 7.31
C HIS A 166 33.52 -48.54 6.08
N GLU A 167 33.71 -49.64 5.35
CA GLU A 167 34.18 -49.59 3.96
C GLU A 167 33.31 -48.59 3.19
N GLN A 168 33.93 -47.55 2.63
CA GLN A 168 33.24 -46.55 1.82
C GLN A 168 32.77 -47.23 0.54
N VAL A 169 31.47 -47.49 0.44
CA VAL A 169 30.88 -48.07 -0.77
C VAL A 169 30.73 -46.96 -1.79
N GLU A 170 31.57 -46.96 -2.82
CA GLU A 170 31.44 -46.08 -3.97
C GLU A 170 30.22 -46.49 -4.80
N TRP A 171 29.27 -45.56 -4.98
CA TRP A 171 28.10 -45.78 -5.82
C TRP A 171 28.32 -45.20 -7.21
N GLU A 172 28.22 -46.03 -8.25
CA GLU A 172 28.30 -45.59 -9.65
C GLU A 172 26.94 -45.06 -10.13
N ASP A 173 26.92 -43.82 -10.64
CA ASP A 173 25.74 -43.21 -11.24
C ASP A 173 25.26 -43.99 -12.49
N GLU A 174 23.97 -43.87 -12.82
CA GLU A 174 23.40 -44.49 -14.02
C GLU A 174 24.09 -43.95 -15.29
N PRO A 175 24.39 -44.82 -16.29
CA PRO A 175 24.90 -44.37 -17.58
C PRO A 175 24.03 -43.29 -18.23
N GLN A 176 24.67 -42.28 -18.81
CA GLN A 176 23.99 -41.16 -19.46
C GLN A 176 23.26 -41.58 -20.75
N LEU A 177 22.14 -40.93 -21.02
CA LEU A 177 21.45 -41.01 -22.31
C LEU A 177 22.29 -40.30 -23.40
N THR A 178 22.19 -40.77 -24.63
CA THR A 178 22.82 -40.06 -25.75
C THR A 178 22.09 -38.74 -26.02
N ALA A 179 22.79 -37.75 -26.58
CA ALA A 179 22.17 -36.46 -26.89
C ALA A 179 20.97 -36.60 -27.85
N ASP A 180 21.03 -37.55 -28.78
CA ASP A 180 19.93 -37.86 -29.71
C ASP A 180 18.71 -38.41 -28.96
N GLN A 181 18.92 -39.34 -28.02
CA GLN A 181 17.85 -39.90 -27.17
C GLN A 181 17.19 -38.80 -26.31
N ILE A 182 17.98 -37.85 -25.80
CA ILE A 182 17.47 -36.74 -25.00
C ILE A 182 16.63 -35.80 -25.88
N SER A 183 17.11 -35.46 -27.08
CA SER A 183 16.38 -34.63 -28.04
C SER A 183 15.05 -35.26 -28.47
N GLU A 184 15.03 -36.58 -28.71
CA GLU A 184 13.81 -37.33 -29.00
C GLU A 184 12.84 -37.32 -27.82
N LEU A 185 13.34 -37.49 -26.59
CA LEU A 185 12.54 -37.44 -25.38
C LEU A 185 11.94 -36.05 -25.14
N GLU A 186 12.75 -34.98 -25.30
CA GLU A 186 12.32 -33.59 -25.22
C GLU A 186 11.21 -33.28 -26.24
N HIS A 187 11.35 -33.78 -27.47
CA HIS A 187 10.33 -33.62 -28.50
C HIS A 187 9.03 -34.39 -28.18
N LYS A 188 9.13 -35.63 -27.66
CA LYS A 188 7.96 -36.43 -27.28
C LYS A 188 7.20 -35.82 -26.09
N ILE A 189 7.91 -35.25 -25.11
CA ILE A 189 7.29 -34.62 -23.93
C ILE A 189 6.72 -33.23 -24.28
N GLY A 190 7.41 -32.46 -25.11
CA GLY A 190 6.94 -31.15 -25.58
C GLY A 190 6.91 -30.05 -24.51
N ALA A 191 7.72 -30.17 -23.45
CA ALA A 191 7.69 -29.27 -22.29
C ALA A 191 9.04 -28.60 -21.98
N GLY A 192 9.82 -28.29 -23.02
CA GLY A 192 11.14 -27.65 -22.89
C GLY A 192 12.28 -28.67 -22.80
N LEU A 193 13.39 -28.25 -22.20
CA LEU A 193 14.56 -29.08 -21.97
C LEU A 193 14.31 -30.11 -20.86
N ILE A 194 15.02 -31.24 -20.88
CA ILE A 194 14.84 -32.29 -19.87
C ILE A 194 15.08 -31.80 -18.44
N GLU A 195 15.96 -30.81 -18.26
CA GLU A 195 16.24 -30.21 -16.94
C GLU A 195 15.09 -29.32 -16.44
N GLU A 196 14.36 -28.66 -17.33
CA GLU A 196 13.12 -27.94 -16.97
C GLU A 196 12.02 -28.93 -16.56
N VAL A 197 11.94 -30.08 -17.24
CA VAL A 197 10.99 -31.14 -16.88
C VAL A 197 11.25 -31.69 -15.48
N ILE A 198 12.53 -31.79 -15.06
CA ILE A 198 12.89 -32.16 -13.69
C ILE A 198 12.40 -31.10 -12.70
N GLN A 199 12.65 -29.82 -12.95
CA GLN A 199 12.16 -28.74 -12.09
C GLN A 199 10.63 -28.72 -11.97
N VAL A 200 9.92 -28.99 -13.08
CA VAL A 200 8.46 -29.12 -13.08
C VAL A 200 8.03 -30.30 -12.21
N ALA A 201 8.69 -31.45 -12.31
CA ALA A 201 8.37 -32.63 -11.49
C ALA A 201 8.65 -32.40 -9.99
N GLU A 202 9.73 -31.68 -9.65
CA GLU A 202 10.01 -31.25 -8.26
C GLU A 202 8.96 -30.26 -7.75
N GLY A 203 8.57 -29.29 -8.59
CA GLY A 203 7.51 -28.34 -8.30
C GLY A 203 6.16 -29.03 -8.06
N GLU A 204 5.80 -30.01 -8.90
CA GLU A 204 4.60 -30.83 -8.73
C GLU A 204 4.63 -31.61 -7.41
N LEU A 205 5.76 -32.23 -7.06
CA LEU A 205 5.90 -32.95 -5.79
C LEU A 205 5.71 -32.03 -4.58
N ASN A 206 6.30 -30.83 -4.60
CA ASN A 206 6.12 -29.82 -3.55
C ASN A 206 4.68 -29.27 -3.52
N LEU A 207 4.05 -29.11 -4.68
CA LEU A 207 2.68 -28.63 -4.82
C LEU A 207 1.68 -29.61 -4.19
N ILE A 208 1.89 -30.93 -4.33
CA ILE A 208 1.04 -31.94 -3.70
C ILE A 208 0.97 -31.74 -2.18
N ASP A 209 2.09 -31.45 -1.50
CA ASP A 209 2.08 -31.17 -0.06
C ASP A 209 1.25 -29.93 0.31
N THR A 210 1.14 -28.94 -0.60
CA THR A 210 0.31 -27.75 -0.38
C THR A 210 -1.16 -28.02 -0.67
N ILE A 211 -1.47 -28.79 -1.71
CA ILE A 211 -2.83 -29.17 -2.10
C ILE A 211 -3.44 -30.14 -1.09
N GLU A 212 -2.63 -31.04 -0.52
CA GLU A 212 -3.05 -31.91 0.56
C GLU A 212 -3.45 -31.12 1.82
N LYS A 213 -2.71 -30.05 2.13
CA LYS A 213 -3.03 -29.14 3.24
C LYS A 213 -4.25 -28.26 2.96
N ALA A 214 -4.38 -27.77 1.72
CA ALA A 214 -5.45 -26.88 1.30
C ALA A 214 -6.74 -27.63 0.92
N LYS A 215 -6.69 -28.96 0.77
CA LYS A 215 -7.81 -29.83 0.44
C LYS A 215 -8.70 -29.31 -0.70
N VAL A 216 -8.08 -28.97 -1.82
CA VAL A 216 -8.72 -28.32 -2.99
C VAL A 216 -9.88 -29.11 -3.60
N TRP A 217 -10.03 -30.40 -3.26
CA TRP A 217 -11.15 -31.25 -3.71
C TRP A 217 -12.41 -31.12 -2.84
N GLU A 218 -12.36 -30.40 -1.71
CA GLU A 218 -13.54 -30.09 -0.91
C GLU A 218 -14.32 -28.93 -1.54
N ASP A 219 -15.57 -28.76 -1.12
CA ASP A 219 -16.40 -27.64 -1.56
C ASP A 219 -15.76 -26.30 -1.16
N LEU A 220 -16.07 -25.26 -1.92
CA LEU A 220 -15.51 -23.92 -1.71
C LEU A 220 -15.74 -23.45 -0.26
N GLU A 221 -14.65 -23.19 0.46
CA GLU A 221 -14.68 -22.75 1.87
C GLU A 221 -15.49 -21.46 2.06
N GLU A 222 -15.34 -20.53 1.11
CA GLU A 222 -16.03 -19.24 1.08
C GLU A 222 -16.85 -19.12 -0.20
N LYS A 223 -18.16 -19.40 -0.09
CA LYS A 223 -19.09 -19.11 -1.19
C LYS A 223 -19.07 -17.59 -1.45
N PRO A 224 -18.92 -17.15 -2.71
CA PRO A 224 -18.96 -15.72 -2.99
C PRO A 224 -20.31 -15.17 -2.52
N VAL A 225 -20.30 -14.01 -1.86
CA VAL A 225 -21.52 -13.27 -1.56
C VAL A 225 -22.21 -12.94 -2.88
N ASP A 226 -23.53 -13.12 -2.94
CA ASP A 226 -24.36 -12.89 -4.13
C ASP A 226 -24.17 -11.44 -4.63
N GLY A 227 -23.31 -11.28 -5.64
CA GLY A 227 -22.86 -9.98 -6.17
C GLY A 227 -21.38 -9.94 -6.60
N HIS A 228 -20.53 -10.81 -6.05
CA HIS A 228 -19.08 -10.80 -6.37
C HIS A 228 -18.70 -11.45 -7.72
N VAL A 229 -19.58 -12.26 -8.33
CA VAL A 229 -19.32 -12.89 -9.64
C VAL A 229 -19.77 -12.00 -10.81
N SER A 230 -20.54 -10.93 -10.55
CA SER A 230 -20.64 -9.83 -11.51
C SER A 230 -19.39 -8.98 -11.36
N ARG A 231 -18.33 -9.34 -12.09
CA ARG A 231 -17.39 -8.31 -12.52
C ARG A 231 -18.14 -7.51 -13.59
N PRO A 232 -18.63 -6.28 -13.33
CA PRO A 232 -18.97 -5.43 -14.46
C PRO A 232 -17.71 -5.35 -15.32
N ALA A 233 -17.85 -5.58 -16.63
CA ALA A 233 -16.75 -5.51 -17.59
C ALA A 233 -16.08 -4.11 -17.62
N HIS A 234 -16.64 -3.17 -16.87
CA HIS A 234 -16.11 -1.90 -16.49
C HIS A 234 -15.90 -1.93 -14.96
N LEU A 235 -14.71 -1.59 -14.46
CA LEU A 235 -14.67 -0.96 -13.13
C LEU A 235 -15.74 0.16 -13.15
N PRO A 236 -16.49 0.38 -12.04
CA PRO A 236 -17.26 1.61 -11.91
C PRO A 236 -16.38 2.75 -12.40
N HIS A 237 -16.94 3.72 -13.13
CA HIS A 237 -16.19 4.85 -13.70
C HIS A 237 -15.55 5.79 -12.65
N ASP A 238 -15.52 5.28 -11.41
CA ASP A 238 -15.85 5.86 -10.14
C ASP A 238 -14.96 5.23 -9.03
N SER A 239 -14.14 4.21 -9.38
CA SER A 239 -13.07 3.66 -8.53
C SER A 239 -11.77 4.46 -8.66
N ILE A 240 -10.97 4.53 -7.58
CA ILE A 240 -9.70 5.28 -7.46
C ILE A 240 -8.58 4.79 -8.40
N ASN A 241 -8.80 3.74 -9.19
CA ASN A 241 -7.90 3.11 -10.17
C ASN A 241 -6.69 3.99 -10.59
N PRO A 242 -5.45 3.51 -10.42
CA PRO A 242 -4.25 4.32 -10.69
C PRO A 242 -4.10 4.78 -12.15
N LEU A 243 -4.88 4.21 -13.08
CA LEU A 243 -4.91 4.60 -14.48
C LEU A 243 -5.96 5.70 -14.79
N SER A 244 -6.95 5.92 -13.92
CA SER A 244 -7.96 6.98 -14.11
C SER A 244 -7.55 8.31 -13.47
N HIS A 245 -6.68 8.28 -12.46
CA HIS A 245 -6.27 9.48 -11.72
C HIS A 245 -4.79 9.83 -11.91
N SER A 246 -4.47 11.12 -11.76
CA SER A 246 -3.08 11.57 -11.84
C SER A 246 -2.25 10.96 -10.69
N PRO A 247 -0.93 10.72 -10.85
CA PRO A 247 -0.10 10.17 -9.78
C PRO A 247 -0.13 11.00 -8.47
N GLY A 248 -0.44 12.29 -8.58
CA GLY A 248 -0.66 13.16 -7.42
C GLY A 248 -1.95 12.84 -6.67
N MET A 249 -3.06 12.62 -7.37
CA MET A 249 -4.33 12.20 -6.77
C MET A 249 -4.23 10.79 -6.16
N VAL A 250 -3.59 9.84 -6.85
CA VAL A 250 -3.35 8.49 -6.34
C VAL A 250 -2.54 8.53 -5.05
N HIS A 251 -1.52 9.39 -4.99
CA HIS A 251 -0.74 9.59 -3.77
C HIS A 251 -1.60 10.16 -2.63
N GLN A 252 -2.46 11.15 -2.90
CA GLN A 252 -3.37 11.70 -1.89
C GLN A 252 -4.34 10.64 -1.34
N PHE A 253 -4.93 9.81 -2.20
CA PHE A 253 -5.80 8.71 -1.77
C PHE A 253 -5.05 7.70 -0.90
N ALA A 254 -3.81 7.36 -1.29
CA ALA A 254 -2.95 6.49 -0.48
C ALA A 254 -2.58 7.13 0.88
N THR A 255 -2.33 8.44 0.92
CA THR A 255 -2.09 9.17 2.19
C THR A 255 -3.35 9.19 3.07
N ALA A 256 -4.53 9.25 2.46
CA ALA A 256 -5.82 9.16 3.15
C ALA A 256 -6.15 7.72 3.62
N GLY A 257 -5.36 6.72 3.20
CA GLY A 257 -5.55 5.32 3.56
C GLY A 257 -6.57 4.57 2.70
N LEU A 258 -6.99 5.15 1.57
CA LEU A 258 -7.87 4.51 0.59
C LEU A 258 -7.05 3.60 -0.34
N ALA A 259 -7.58 2.43 -0.63
CA ALA A 259 -6.98 1.47 -1.56
C ALA A 259 -7.29 1.81 -3.02
N GLU A 260 -6.50 1.28 -3.95
CA GLU A 260 -6.65 1.50 -5.40
C GLU A 260 -7.98 0.98 -5.98
N THR A 261 -8.69 0.16 -5.22
CA THR A 261 -9.98 -0.43 -5.57
C THR A 261 -11.18 0.22 -4.87
N ASP A 262 -10.93 1.15 -3.95
CA ASP A 262 -12.00 1.82 -3.21
C ASP A 262 -12.73 2.85 -4.08
N GLU A 263 -13.99 3.13 -3.74
CA GLU A 263 -14.79 4.16 -4.41
C GLU A 263 -14.23 5.55 -4.16
N ASP A 264 -14.32 6.43 -5.16
CA ASP A 264 -13.90 7.81 -4.99
C ASP A 264 -14.84 8.52 -3.99
N PRO A 265 -14.34 8.95 -2.82
CA PRO A 265 -15.12 9.71 -1.84
C PRO A 265 -15.69 11.02 -2.40
N SER A 266 -15.23 11.50 -3.56
CA SER A 266 -15.78 12.67 -4.24
C SER A 266 -17.23 12.55 -4.72
N GLN A 267 -17.75 11.33 -4.78
CA GLN A 267 -19.15 11.08 -5.13
C GLN A 267 -20.09 11.23 -3.95
N HIS A 268 -19.65 10.76 -2.77
CA HIS A 268 -20.46 10.71 -1.56
C HIS A 268 -20.32 11.97 -0.71
N VAL A 269 -19.13 12.58 -0.70
CA VAL A 269 -18.86 13.79 0.06
C VAL A 269 -19.01 15.01 -0.85
N PRO A 270 -20.02 15.87 -0.65
CA PRO A 270 -20.31 16.99 -1.54
C PRO A 270 -19.13 17.96 -1.71
N ASP A 271 -18.31 18.09 -0.65
CA ASP A 271 -17.18 19.01 -0.56
C ASP A 271 -15.82 18.28 -0.56
N PHE A 272 -15.73 17.15 -1.26
CA PHE A 272 -14.47 16.41 -1.33
C PHE A 272 -13.39 17.22 -2.07
N PRO A 273 -12.19 17.41 -1.47
CA PRO A 273 -11.12 18.13 -2.14
C PRO A 273 -10.72 17.40 -3.43
N HIS A 274 -10.71 18.13 -4.55
CA HIS A 274 -10.47 17.64 -5.92
C HIS A 274 -11.67 17.00 -6.65
N ARG A 275 -12.91 17.24 -6.18
CA ARG A 275 -14.12 16.93 -6.96
C ARG A 275 -14.03 17.55 -8.36
N THR A 276 -14.13 16.73 -9.40
CA THR A 276 -14.12 17.24 -10.77
C THR A 276 -15.36 18.12 -10.98
N VAL A 277 -15.16 19.39 -11.35
CA VAL A 277 -16.26 20.32 -11.62
C VAL A 277 -17.10 19.74 -12.75
N ARG A 278 -18.36 19.39 -12.46
CA ARG A 278 -19.30 18.85 -13.44
C ARG A 278 -19.51 19.90 -14.54
N GLY A 279 -18.85 19.71 -15.68
CA GLY A 279 -19.00 20.56 -16.86
C GLY A 279 -20.45 20.53 -17.34
N GLY A 280 -21.07 21.69 -17.46
CA GLY A 280 -22.48 21.83 -17.82
C GLY A 280 -22.81 21.17 -19.16
N ALA A 281 -23.70 20.17 -19.11
CA ALA A 281 -24.56 19.83 -20.22
C ALA A 281 -25.98 20.23 -19.82
N ALA A 282 -26.54 21.18 -20.58
CA ALA A 282 -27.89 21.67 -20.40
C ALA A 282 -28.94 20.55 -20.49
N GLY A 283 -29.90 20.59 -19.56
CA GLY A 283 -31.28 20.17 -19.77
C GLY A 283 -31.53 18.71 -20.16
N ARG A 284 -31.66 17.83 -19.17
CA ARG A 284 -32.67 16.78 -19.25
C ARG A 284 -33.24 16.50 -17.87
N ASN A 285 -34.38 17.12 -17.61
CA ASN A 285 -35.29 16.70 -16.56
C ASN A 285 -35.65 15.24 -16.83
N VAL A 286 -35.25 14.36 -15.92
CA VAL A 286 -35.91 13.07 -15.72
C VAL A 286 -36.39 13.13 -14.28
N GLU A 287 -37.69 13.30 -14.14
CA GLU A 287 -38.38 13.19 -12.85
C GLU A 287 -38.10 11.80 -12.26
N PRO A 288 -37.89 11.68 -10.95
CA PRO A 288 -37.96 10.39 -10.29
C PRO A 288 -39.44 10.03 -10.14
N ASP A 289 -39.88 9.01 -10.90
CA ASP A 289 -41.17 8.38 -10.65
C ASP A 289 -41.19 7.86 -9.21
N SER A 290 -42.20 8.33 -8.49
CA SER A 290 -42.65 7.84 -7.21
C SER A 290 -43.14 6.40 -7.35
N ASP A 291 -42.58 5.48 -6.57
CA ASP A 291 -43.36 4.38 -6.01
C ASP A 291 -42.87 4.16 -4.57
N ALA A 292 -43.73 4.59 -3.65
CA ALA A 292 -43.67 4.26 -2.25
C ALA A 292 -44.08 2.80 -2.05
N ASP A 293 -43.36 2.08 -1.20
CA ASP A 293 -44.01 1.15 -0.30
C ASP A 293 -43.27 1.18 1.04
N GLU A 294 -43.87 1.93 1.96
CA GLU A 294 -43.56 1.90 3.38
C GLU A 294 -44.28 0.69 3.97
N THR A 295 -43.54 -0.23 4.58
CA THR A 295 -44.11 -1.14 5.58
C THR A 295 -43.28 -1.06 6.85
N GLU A 296 -43.76 -0.25 7.79
CA GLU A 296 -43.48 -0.41 9.21
C GLU A 296 -44.06 -1.75 9.68
N THR A 297 -43.28 -2.54 10.41
CA THR A 297 -43.81 -3.38 11.49
C THR A 297 -42.80 -3.51 12.62
N GLU A 298 -43.37 -3.55 13.81
CA GLU A 298 -42.82 -3.30 15.12
C GLU A 298 -41.85 -4.37 15.65
N ALA A 299 -41.24 -4.00 16.77
CA ALA A 299 -40.54 -4.78 17.79
C ALA A 299 -40.87 -6.28 17.85
N GLU A 300 -39.84 -7.09 18.07
CA GLU A 300 -39.84 -8.03 19.19
C GLU A 300 -38.43 -8.13 19.78
N ALA A 301 -38.38 -8.02 21.11
CA ALA A 301 -37.26 -8.41 21.93
C ALA A 301 -37.43 -9.89 22.24
N ASP A 302 -36.37 -10.68 22.10
CA ASP A 302 -36.26 -11.96 22.79
C ASP A 302 -34.89 -12.00 23.47
N ASP A 303 -34.93 -11.74 24.78
CA ASP A 303 -34.01 -12.30 25.76
C ASP A 303 -34.20 -13.83 25.76
N ASP A 304 -33.10 -14.57 25.68
CA ASP A 304 -32.98 -15.85 26.39
C ASP A 304 -31.55 -15.96 26.92
N ASP A 305 -31.49 -15.76 28.24
CA ASP A 305 -30.39 -16.02 29.15
C ASP A 305 -30.16 -17.54 29.36
N ASP A 306 -29.06 -17.82 30.06
CA ASP A 306 -28.69 -19.06 30.77
C ASP A 306 -27.96 -20.18 29.99
N ASP A 307 -26.66 -20.32 30.25
CA ASP A 307 -26.26 -21.14 31.42
C ASP A 307 -24.78 -20.91 31.81
N ASP A 308 -24.61 -20.70 33.11
CA ASP A 308 -23.38 -20.55 33.89
C ASP A 308 -22.46 -21.79 33.82
N VAL A 309 -21.16 -21.61 34.15
CA VAL A 309 -20.43 -22.35 35.22
C VAL A 309 -18.93 -22.04 35.12
N GLU A 310 -18.49 -21.19 36.05
CA GLU A 310 -17.12 -21.13 36.56
C GLU A 310 -16.72 -22.47 37.21
N ALA A 311 -15.59 -23.05 36.78
CA ALA A 311 -14.92 -24.10 37.55
C ALA A 311 -13.40 -24.07 37.34
N SER A 312 -12.71 -23.64 38.40
CA SER A 312 -11.27 -23.75 38.60
C SER A 312 -10.75 -25.18 38.39
N GLY A 313 -9.70 -25.32 37.58
CA GLY A 313 -9.02 -26.61 37.34
C GLY A 313 -7.55 -26.44 36.99
N ARG A 314 -6.70 -26.47 38.01
CA ARG A 314 -5.24 -26.40 37.95
C ARG A 314 -4.67 -27.65 37.27
N GLY A 315 -4.13 -27.51 36.06
CA GLY A 315 -3.44 -28.58 35.33
C GLY A 315 -2.22 -28.05 34.56
N LYS A 316 -1.01 -28.33 35.05
CA LYS A 316 0.25 -28.06 34.35
C LYS A 316 0.38 -29.02 33.15
N GLY A 317 0.29 -28.49 31.93
CA GLY A 317 0.59 -29.22 30.69
C GLY A 317 1.48 -28.37 29.78
N LYS A 318 2.75 -28.79 29.62
CA LYS A 318 3.72 -28.20 28.70
C LYS A 318 3.23 -28.33 27.25
N LYS A 319 2.76 -27.22 26.64
CA LYS A 319 2.53 -27.15 25.19
C LYS A 319 3.78 -26.62 24.49
N LYS A 320 4.39 -27.50 23.68
CA LYS A 320 5.45 -27.21 22.72
C LYS A 320 4.97 -26.15 21.71
N LYS A 321 5.81 -25.14 21.50
CA LYS A 321 5.62 -23.97 20.65
C LYS A 321 5.67 -24.40 19.17
N LYS A 322 4.51 -24.60 18.53
CA LYS A 322 4.42 -24.66 17.05
C LYS A 322 4.43 -23.21 16.54
N LYS A 323 5.46 -22.86 15.77
CA LYS A 323 5.58 -21.60 15.05
C LYS A 323 4.54 -21.62 13.92
N LYS A 324 3.33 -21.14 14.21
CA LYS A 324 2.38 -20.73 13.17
C LYS A 324 2.89 -19.40 12.63
N GLU A 325 3.20 -19.34 11.34
CA GLU A 325 3.16 -18.09 10.59
C GLU A 325 1.69 -17.68 10.54
N ALA A 326 1.22 -17.08 11.64
CA ALA A 326 0.15 -16.13 11.57
C ALA A 326 0.73 -14.98 10.76
N THR A 327 0.11 -14.62 9.63
CA THR A 327 0.13 -13.24 9.16
C THR A 327 -0.08 -12.38 10.40
N ALA A 328 0.97 -11.70 10.85
CA ALA A 328 0.93 -10.99 12.11
C ALA A 328 -0.22 -9.99 12.00
N ARG A 329 -1.34 -10.26 12.68
CA ARG A 329 -2.32 -9.23 12.98
C ARG A 329 -1.49 -8.10 13.57
N SER A 330 -1.45 -6.99 12.84
CA SER A 330 -0.77 -5.77 13.27
C SER A 330 -1.12 -5.55 14.74
N PRO A 331 -0.16 -5.31 15.66
CA PRO A 331 -0.46 -5.01 17.07
C PRO A 331 -1.42 -3.82 17.26
N TRP A 332 -1.65 -3.10 16.16
CA TRP A 332 -2.44 -1.90 16.00
C TRP A 332 -3.87 -2.17 15.48
N LYS A 333 -4.18 -3.39 15.00
CA LYS A 333 -5.54 -3.80 14.60
C LYS A 333 -6.22 -4.49 15.78
N GLY A 334 -7.26 -3.84 16.30
CA GLY A 334 -8.08 -4.34 17.40
C GLY A 334 -7.63 -3.83 18.78
N GLY A 335 -8.35 -2.82 19.28
CA GLY A 335 -8.26 -2.33 20.66
C GLY A 335 -8.44 -0.82 20.78
N HIS A 336 -8.16 -0.28 21.97
CA HIS A 336 -8.37 1.13 22.35
C HIS A 336 -7.78 2.19 21.40
N TYR A 337 -6.81 1.85 20.54
CA TYR A 337 -6.24 2.77 19.55
C TYR A 337 -7.27 3.20 18.49
N GLU A 338 -7.97 2.24 17.87
CA GLU A 338 -8.98 2.52 16.83
C GLU A 338 -10.16 3.29 17.42
N VAL A 339 -10.63 2.88 18.61
CA VAL A 339 -11.71 3.57 19.34
C VAL A 339 -11.34 5.01 19.69
N LEU A 340 -10.10 5.25 20.15
CA LEU A 340 -9.66 6.61 20.44
C LEU A 340 -9.52 7.44 19.16
N LEU A 341 -8.98 6.88 18.08
CA LEU A 341 -8.85 7.58 16.81
C LEU A 341 -10.23 7.98 16.25
N GLU A 342 -11.18 7.05 16.25
CA GLU A 342 -12.57 7.30 15.84
C GLU A 342 -13.23 8.36 16.73
N SER A 343 -13.03 8.30 18.05
CA SER A 343 -13.54 9.32 18.97
C SER A 343 -12.96 10.71 18.70
N VAL A 344 -11.68 10.81 18.30
CA VAL A 344 -11.05 12.09 17.96
C VAL A 344 -11.72 12.70 16.72
N HIS A 345 -11.95 11.90 15.67
CA HIS A 345 -12.70 12.35 14.50
C HIS A 345 -14.12 12.80 14.86
N GLN A 346 -14.85 12.01 15.65
CA GLN A 346 -16.19 12.36 16.10
C GLN A 346 -16.23 13.67 16.91
N PHE A 347 -15.24 13.93 17.77
CA PHE A 347 -15.15 15.19 18.51
C PHE A 347 -14.81 16.37 17.61
N LEU A 348 -13.97 16.18 16.59
CA LEU A 348 -13.67 17.21 15.60
C LEU A 348 -14.90 17.57 14.75
N ASP A 349 -15.71 16.58 14.36
CA ASP A 349 -16.94 16.80 13.60
C ASP A 349 -17.99 17.56 14.42
N ARG A 350 -18.08 17.27 15.72
CA ARG A 350 -18.94 18.00 16.67
C ARG A 350 -18.42 19.40 17.01
N GLY A 351 -17.16 19.69 16.73
CA GLY A 351 -16.51 20.95 17.13
C GLY A 351 -16.07 20.99 18.60
N ASP A 352 -16.03 19.84 19.29
CA ASP A 352 -15.58 19.69 20.67
C ASP A 352 -14.04 19.62 20.75
N ILE A 353 -13.35 20.74 20.50
CA ILE A 353 -11.89 20.76 20.32
C ILE A 353 -11.13 20.38 21.60
N ASP A 354 -11.65 20.75 22.78
CA ASP A 354 -11.01 20.40 24.05
C ASP A 354 -11.05 18.89 24.35
N LYS A 355 -12.16 18.23 23.99
CA LYS A 355 -12.28 16.76 24.12
C LYS A 355 -11.40 16.08 23.09
N ALA A 356 -11.38 16.56 21.84
CA ALA A 356 -10.49 16.08 20.80
C ALA A 356 -9.00 16.18 21.22
N ALA A 357 -8.58 17.32 21.77
CA ALA A 357 -7.22 17.53 22.24
C ALA A 357 -6.82 16.57 23.37
N ARG A 358 -7.72 16.32 24.33
CA ARG A 358 -7.49 15.36 25.42
C ARG A 358 -7.40 13.92 24.90
N SER A 359 -8.33 13.51 24.04
CA SER A 359 -8.33 12.17 23.42
C SER A 359 -7.09 11.95 22.54
N TYR A 360 -6.68 12.96 21.78
CA TYR A 360 -5.45 12.95 20.99
C TYR A 360 -4.20 12.83 21.88
N GLY A 361 -4.16 13.55 23.00
CA GLY A 361 -3.10 13.41 24.00
C GLY A 361 -3.01 12.01 24.59
N LEU A 362 -4.15 11.39 24.91
CA LEU A 362 -4.21 9.99 25.37
C LEU A 362 -3.73 9.02 24.28
N LEU A 363 -4.12 9.26 23.04
CA LEU A 363 -3.71 8.44 21.89
C LEU A 363 -2.19 8.47 21.72
N LEU A 364 -1.53 9.62 21.84
CA LEU A 364 -0.07 9.72 21.75
C LEU A 364 0.67 9.04 22.93
N GLN A 365 0.00 8.92 24.08
CA GLN A 365 0.56 8.24 25.27
C GLN A 365 0.42 6.72 25.21
N LEU A 366 -0.46 6.19 24.36
CA LEU A 366 -0.60 4.75 24.20
C LEU A 366 0.71 4.11 23.72
N ARG A 367 0.99 2.92 24.25
CA ARG A 367 2.11 2.09 23.80
C ARG A 367 1.67 0.68 23.39
N PRO A 368 0.94 0.53 22.27
CA PRO A 368 0.60 -0.79 21.75
C PRO A 368 1.90 -1.57 21.46
N GLY A 369 2.07 -2.72 22.13
CA GLY A 369 3.29 -3.53 21.98
C GLY A 369 4.59 -2.89 22.50
N GLY A 370 4.51 -1.84 23.35
CA GLY A 370 5.66 -1.23 24.01
C GLY A 370 6.39 -0.11 23.23
N ALA A 371 5.99 0.16 21.99
CA ALA A 371 6.49 1.27 21.18
C ALA A 371 5.55 2.49 21.27
N PHE A 372 6.09 3.70 21.13
CA PHE A 372 5.27 4.91 20.99
C PHE A 372 4.54 4.91 19.64
N VAL A 373 3.38 5.56 19.60
CA VAL A 373 2.64 5.80 18.35
C VAL A 373 3.49 6.68 17.41
N ASP A 374 3.73 6.21 16.18
CA ASP A 374 4.37 7.00 15.14
C ASP A 374 3.35 7.99 14.56
N ILE A 375 3.63 9.29 14.70
CA ILE A 375 2.74 10.40 14.29
C ILE A 375 2.53 10.41 12.76
N ARG A 376 3.44 9.80 11.99
CA ARG A 376 3.35 9.72 10.52
C ARG A 376 2.25 8.78 10.03
N ARG A 377 1.76 7.87 10.87
CA ARG A 377 0.70 6.92 10.51
C ARG A 377 -0.67 7.54 10.75
N HIS A 378 -1.67 7.08 9.99
CA HIS A 378 -3.08 7.47 10.13
C HIS A 378 -3.33 9.00 10.14
N SER A 379 -2.46 9.77 9.48
CA SER A 379 -2.56 11.23 9.41
C SER A 379 -2.70 11.93 10.77
N LEU A 380 -2.13 11.34 11.84
CA LEU A 380 -2.15 11.91 13.19
C LEU A 380 -1.50 13.29 13.22
N TRP A 381 -0.45 13.49 12.43
CA TRP A 381 0.19 14.79 12.26
C TRP A 381 -0.77 15.86 11.74
N ALA A 382 -1.67 15.50 10.81
CA ALA A 382 -2.66 16.42 10.28
C ALA A 382 -3.77 16.72 11.30
N ILE A 383 -4.20 15.70 12.06
CA ILE A 383 -5.16 15.84 13.17
C ILE A 383 -4.60 16.78 14.25
N GLY A 384 -3.32 16.65 14.60
CA GLY A 384 -2.65 17.55 15.54
C GLY A 384 -2.66 19.01 15.08
N ALA A 385 -2.37 19.24 13.80
CA ALA A 385 -2.44 20.58 13.21
C ALA A 385 -3.88 21.14 13.19
N GLU A 386 -4.87 20.31 12.89
CA GLU A 386 -6.29 20.68 12.89
C GLU A 386 -6.76 21.12 14.28
N ILE A 387 -6.46 20.33 15.31
CA ILE A 387 -6.79 20.67 16.71
C ILE A 387 -6.17 22.01 17.10
N LEU A 388 -4.91 22.26 16.70
CA LEU A 388 -4.22 23.52 16.98
C LEU A 388 -4.85 24.72 16.24
N MET A 389 -5.23 24.58 14.97
CA MET A 389 -5.91 25.64 14.21
C MET A 389 -7.27 26.01 14.82
N ARG A 390 -8.04 24.99 15.21
CA ARG A 390 -9.41 25.11 15.73
C ARG A 390 -9.48 25.37 17.24
N GLN A 391 -8.33 25.44 17.93
CA GLN A 391 -8.29 25.68 19.37
C GLN A 391 -9.03 26.98 19.74
N GLY A 392 -10.05 26.87 20.59
CA GLY A 392 -10.92 27.98 20.98
C GLY A 392 -12.23 28.09 20.18
N GLU A 393 -12.53 27.16 19.29
CA GLU A 393 -13.90 26.96 18.79
C GLU A 393 -14.76 26.30 19.88
N GLN A 394 -15.92 26.89 20.19
CA GLN A 394 -16.94 26.29 21.04
C GLN A 394 -17.90 25.46 20.16
N PRO A 395 -18.44 24.33 20.66
CA PRO A 395 -19.43 23.55 19.94
C PRO A 395 -20.68 24.40 19.67
N VAL A 396 -21.23 24.26 18.47
CA VAL A 396 -22.51 24.89 18.09
C VAL A 396 -23.64 24.05 18.65
N ASP A 397 -23.76 23.98 19.97
CA ASP A 397 -24.97 23.45 20.60
C ASP A 397 -26.00 24.60 20.66
N GLY A 398 -27.14 24.36 20.01
CA GLY A 398 -28.10 25.36 19.58
C GLY A 398 -28.64 26.29 20.68
N ALA A 399 -28.92 27.52 20.25
CA ALA A 399 -29.94 28.42 20.79
C ALA A 399 -30.37 28.14 22.24
N ARG A 400 -29.64 28.70 23.21
CA ARG A 400 -30.22 29.08 24.49
C ARG A 400 -29.82 30.51 24.81
N THR A 401 -30.83 31.38 24.64
CA THR A 401 -31.00 32.60 25.42
C THR A 401 -30.54 32.38 26.86
N ASP A 402 -29.59 33.19 27.31
CA ASP A 402 -29.69 33.88 28.58
C ASP A 402 -28.79 35.11 28.48
N GLY A 403 -29.40 36.29 28.66
CA GLY A 403 -28.73 37.57 28.51
C GLY A 403 -27.74 37.82 29.64
N ASP A 404 -26.62 38.43 29.29
CA ASP A 404 -25.84 39.25 30.20
C ASP A 404 -25.04 40.28 29.40
N ASP A 405 -25.25 41.55 29.75
CA ASP A 405 -24.57 42.71 29.17
C ASP A 405 -23.09 42.70 29.61
N GLY A 406 -22.20 42.40 28.67
CA GLY A 406 -20.75 42.41 28.88
C GLY A 406 -20.03 43.07 27.70
N ASP A 407 -19.70 44.34 27.88
CA ASP A 407 -18.85 45.16 27.02
C ASP A 407 -17.51 44.44 26.76
N GLY A 408 -17.40 43.82 25.59
CA GLY A 408 -16.24 43.04 25.16
C GLY A 408 -16.25 42.94 23.65
N ASP A 409 -15.27 43.58 23.03
CA ASP A 409 -14.93 43.59 21.60
C ASP A 409 -15.08 42.19 20.97
N SER A 410 -16.29 41.88 20.49
CA SER A 410 -16.66 40.57 19.96
C SER A 410 -16.63 40.63 18.44
N ASP A 411 -15.49 40.27 17.86
CA ASP A 411 -15.25 40.03 16.42
C ASP A 411 -16.05 38.81 15.88
N ASP A 412 -17.03 38.31 16.63
CA ASP A 412 -17.95 37.22 16.26
C ASP A 412 -19.26 37.81 15.70
N LEU A 413 -19.16 38.46 14.54
CA LEU A 413 -20.35 38.77 13.74
C LEU A 413 -20.98 37.48 13.25
N ALA A 414 -22.26 37.34 13.59
CA ALA A 414 -23.15 36.24 13.25
C ALA A 414 -22.93 35.72 11.82
N ALA A 415 -22.87 34.40 11.70
CA ALA A 415 -22.89 33.70 10.43
C ALA A 415 -24.10 34.17 9.60
N THR A 416 -23.84 34.96 8.56
CA THR A 416 -24.81 35.20 7.49
C THR A 416 -25.27 33.84 6.97
N PRO A 417 -26.57 33.55 6.86
CA PRO A 417 -27.04 32.26 6.38
C PRO A 417 -26.57 32.09 4.93
N GLY A 418 -25.51 31.29 4.72
CA GLY A 418 -24.90 31.04 3.40
C GLY A 418 -23.44 31.49 3.24
N GLY A 419 -22.81 32.12 4.24
CA GLY A 419 -21.37 32.39 4.21
C GLY A 419 -20.52 31.15 4.52
N LEU A 420 -19.49 30.88 3.71
CA LEU A 420 -18.54 29.78 3.92
C LEU A 420 -17.92 29.87 5.32
N ARG A 421 -18.15 28.84 6.17
CA ARG A 421 -17.60 28.77 7.52
C ARG A 421 -16.07 28.68 7.44
N ARG A 422 -15.37 29.70 7.93
CA ARG A 422 -13.90 29.74 7.96
C ARG A 422 -13.33 28.57 8.77
N TRP A 423 -12.27 27.93 8.26
CA TRP A 423 -11.53 26.91 9.01
C TRP A 423 -10.55 27.56 10.00
N GLY A 424 -10.81 27.38 11.31
CA GLY A 424 -9.92 27.79 12.39
C GLY A 424 -9.82 29.30 12.64
N ARG A 425 -8.90 29.67 13.55
CA ARG A 425 -8.61 31.07 13.94
C ARG A 425 -7.23 31.52 13.45
N ALA A 426 -7.14 32.79 13.01
CA ALA A 426 -5.91 33.42 12.50
C ALA A 426 -4.77 33.41 13.52
N ALA A 427 -5.10 33.74 14.77
CA ALA A 427 -4.17 33.84 15.88
C ALA A 427 -3.43 32.52 16.18
N ASN A 428 -4.01 31.37 15.81
CA ASN A 428 -3.42 30.06 16.07
C ASN A 428 -2.38 29.65 15.04
N MET A 429 -2.22 30.38 13.94
CA MET A 429 -1.30 30.02 12.87
C MET A 429 0.16 29.87 13.36
N ASN A 430 0.60 30.73 14.28
CA ASN A 430 1.95 30.65 14.83
C ASN A 430 2.20 29.34 15.60
N LYS A 431 1.18 28.79 16.26
CA LYS A 431 1.27 27.50 16.95
C LYS A 431 1.42 26.35 15.95
N VAL A 432 0.70 26.45 14.83
CA VAL A 432 0.73 25.45 13.75
C VAL A 432 2.06 25.47 13.00
N LYS A 433 2.62 26.66 12.74
CA LYS A 433 3.98 26.81 12.21
C LYS A 433 4.99 26.15 13.15
N ALA A 434 4.95 26.48 14.44
CA ALA A 434 5.84 25.87 15.43
C ALA A 434 5.70 24.34 15.48
N TYR A 435 4.47 23.83 15.36
CA TYR A 435 4.20 22.40 15.29
C TYR A 435 4.85 21.75 14.06
N PHE A 436 4.60 22.28 12.86
CA PHE A 436 5.23 21.76 11.65
C PHE A 436 6.75 21.90 11.64
N ASP A 437 7.30 23.00 12.17
CA ASP A 437 8.74 23.19 12.32
C ASP A 437 9.37 22.08 13.19
N THR A 438 8.70 21.69 14.28
CA THR A 438 9.16 20.55 15.09
C THR A 438 9.11 19.23 14.33
N LEU A 439 8.07 18.98 13.54
CA LEU A 439 7.95 17.76 12.73
C LEU A 439 9.01 17.70 11.61
N ILE A 440 9.28 18.84 10.96
CA ILE A 440 10.29 18.96 9.91
C ILE A 440 11.68 18.63 10.48
N GLN A 441 12.00 19.11 11.69
CA GLN A 441 13.26 18.80 12.36
C GLN A 441 13.37 17.33 12.79
N GLN A 442 12.26 16.74 13.25
CA GLN A 442 12.21 15.34 13.73
C GLN A 442 12.23 14.31 12.60
N HIS A 443 11.69 14.67 11.42
CA HIS A 443 11.55 13.75 10.29
C HIS A 443 12.10 14.35 8.98
N PRO A 444 13.44 14.46 8.83
CA PRO A 444 14.07 14.82 7.57
C PRO A 444 13.74 13.85 6.44
N TYR A 445 14.00 14.26 5.20
CA TYR A 445 13.77 13.40 4.04
C TYR A 445 14.72 12.19 4.00
N ASP A 446 14.15 10.99 4.01
CA ASP A 446 14.87 9.74 3.91
C ASP A 446 14.84 9.17 2.48
N TYR A 447 15.98 9.18 1.79
CA TYR A 447 16.11 8.62 0.43
C TYR A 447 15.78 7.12 0.35
N LYS A 448 15.88 6.38 1.46
CA LYS A 448 15.64 4.93 1.52
C LYS A 448 14.15 4.58 1.53
N HIS A 449 13.30 5.47 1.99
CA HIS A 449 11.85 5.25 2.10
C HIS A 449 11.06 6.41 1.48
N PRO A 450 11.07 6.56 0.13
CA PRO A 450 10.49 7.74 -0.54
C PRO A 450 8.97 7.91 -0.35
N ARG A 451 8.26 6.86 0.07
CA ARG A 451 6.81 6.86 0.31
C ARG A 451 6.42 7.11 1.76
N ALA A 452 7.40 7.22 2.67
CA ALA A 452 7.12 7.56 4.05
C ALA A 452 6.84 9.06 4.17
N VAL A 453 5.87 9.43 5.02
CA VAL A 453 5.62 10.84 5.33
C VAL A 453 6.89 11.47 5.87
N CYS A 454 7.28 12.61 5.31
CA CYS A 454 8.56 13.26 5.61
C CYS A 454 8.44 14.78 5.64
N ALA A 455 9.56 15.47 5.88
CA ALA A 455 9.67 16.92 5.83
C ALA A 455 8.98 17.55 4.61
N VAL A 456 9.02 16.92 3.44
CA VAL A 456 8.40 17.46 2.22
C VAL A 456 6.89 17.60 2.36
N ASP A 457 6.21 16.62 2.95
CA ASP A 457 4.77 16.62 3.14
C ASP A 457 4.35 17.65 4.20
N PHE A 458 5.15 17.77 5.26
CA PHE A 458 4.96 18.79 6.30
C PHE A 458 5.15 20.21 5.74
N TRP A 459 6.13 20.43 4.86
CA TRP A 459 6.32 21.70 4.16
C TRP A 459 5.12 22.04 3.27
N VAL A 460 4.61 21.07 2.50
CA VAL A 460 3.42 21.26 1.66
C VAL A 460 2.21 21.64 2.51
N ALA A 461 1.96 20.92 3.61
CA ALA A 461 0.84 21.19 4.50
C ALA A 461 0.96 22.54 5.23
N MET A 462 2.16 22.90 5.70
CA MET A 462 2.39 24.19 6.36
C MET A 462 2.18 25.35 5.39
N LEU A 463 2.76 25.26 4.18
CA LEU A 463 2.61 26.30 3.17
C LEU A 463 1.17 26.43 2.68
N SER A 464 0.43 25.32 2.54
CA SER A 464 -0.98 25.38 2.16
C SER A 464 -1.85 26.02 3.24
N CYS A 465 -1.62 25.70 4.52
CA CYS A 465 -2.30 26.35 5.64
C CYS A 465 -2.07 27.87 5.66
N GLU A 466 -0.84 28.32 5.40
CA GLU A 466 -0.52 29.74 5.38
C GLU A 466 -1.17 30.48 4.20
N ILE A 467 -1.11 29.90 2.99
CA ILE A 467 -1.76 30.49 1.80
C ILE A 467 -3.27 30.55 2.00
N TYR A 468 -3.88 29.49 2.53
CA TYR A 468 -5.30 29.46 2.86
C TYR A 468 -5.66 30.56 3.86
N ASN A 469 -4.89 30.73 4.93
CA ASN A 469 -5.20 31.74 5.93
C ASN A 469 -5.18 33.14 5.34
N VAL A 470 -4.15 33.48 4.55
CA VAL A 470 -4.06 34.77 3.86
C VAL A 470 -5.24 34.98 2.91
N HIS A 471 -5.64 33.95 2.17
CA HIS A 471 -6.79 34.03 1.28
C HIS A 471 -8.10 34.24 2.06
N SER A 472 -8.32 33.47 3.12
CA SER A 472 -9.54 33.56 3.94
C SER A 472 -9.66 34.91 4.64
N GLU A 473 -8.57 35.46 5.18
CA GLU A 473 -8.54 36.77 5.81
C GLU A 473 -8.78 37.88 4.78
N HIS A 474 -8.19 37.76 3.59
CA HIS A 474 -8.41 38.71 2.51
C HIS A 474 -9.88 38.73 2.07
N MET A 475 -10.49 37.56 1.81
CA MET A 475 -11.89 37.46 1.42
C MET A 475 -12.84 37.98 2.50
N MET A 476 -12.66 37.54 3.75
CA MET A 476 -13.48 38.00 4.88
C MET A 476 -13.32 39.49 5.16
N ALA A 477 -12.14 40.07 4.91
CA ALA A 477 -11.93 41.50 5.06
C ALA A 477 -12.59 42.30 3.91
N LEU A 478 -12.63 41.76 2.70
CA LEU A 478 -13.38 42.34 1.58
C LEU A 478 -14.89 42.30 1.86
N ASP A 479 -15.42 41.16 2.29
CA ASP A 479 -16.83 41.01 2.62
C ASP A 479 -17.25 41.96 3.74
N ARG A 480 -16.42 42.10 4.79
CA ARG A 480 -16.63 43.09 5.85
C ARG A 480 -16.60 44.53 5.34
N ALA A 481 -15.65 44.87 4.46
CA ALA A 481 -15.57 46.20 3.87
C ALA A 481 -16.77 46.52 2.97
N GLU A 482 -17.32 45.52 2.29
CA GLU A 482 -18.53 45.64 1.48
C GLU A 482 -19.79 45.76 2.34
N ALA A 483 -19.92 44.97 3.40
CA ALA A 483 -21.05 45.04 4.34
C ALA A 483 -21.12 46.42 5.03
N CYS A 484 -19.99 46.93 5.54
CA CYS A 484 -19.96 48.28 6.14
C CYS A 484 -20.39 49.38 5.16
N ALA A 485 -20.10 49.24 3.86
CA ALA A 485 -20.53 50.21 2.86
C ALA A 485 -22.01 50.08 2.47
N GLN A 486 -22.59 48.88 2.58
CA GLN A 486 -24.02 48.66 2.39
C GLN A 486 -24.84 49.25 3.54
N ASP A 487 -24.36 49.12 4.79
CA ASP A 487 -25.02 49.72 5.96
C ASP A 487 -25.00 51.26 5.92
N ASP A 488 -23.90 51.87 5.47
CA ASP A 488 -23.79 53.32 5.26
C ASP A 488 -24.80 53.86 4.21
N SER A 489 -25.31 53.00 3.33
CA SER A 489 -26.31 53.36 2.30
C SER A 489 -27.77 53.34 2.79
N GLN A 490 -28.05 52.82 3.99
CA GLN A 490 -29.40 52.69 4.56
C GLN A 490 -29.84 53.87 5.46
N LEU A 491 -29.11 55.00 5.46
CA LEU A 491 -29.51 56.18 6.25
C LEU A 491 -30.86 56.78 5.77
N PRO A 492 -31.66 57.40 6.68
CA PRO A 492 -33.09 57.62 6.47
C PRO A 492 -33.42 58.50 5.26
N PHE A 493 -34.26 57.92 4.40
CA PHE A 493 -35.02 58.54 3.31
C PHE A 493 -35.55 59.93 3.71
N GLY A 494 -34.91 60.99 3.21
CA GLY A 494 -35.40 62.35 3.45
C GLY A 494 -34.44 63.46 3.05
N ALA A 495 -34.11 63.61 1.76
CA ALA A 495 -33.94 64.92 1.09
C ALA A 495 -33.58 64.75 -0.40
N ASP A 496 -34.50 65.24 -1.23
CA ASP A 496 -34.31 65.85 -2.56
C ASP A 496 -33.52 65.08 -3.65
N ASP A 497 -34.28 64.52 -4.60
CA ASP A 497 -33.79 63.85 -5.82
C ASP A 497 -33.10 64.86 -6.78
N SER A 498 -31.83 65.14 -6.55
CA SER A 498 -30.94 65.74 -7.55
C SER A 498 -29.88 64.71 -7.98
N PHE A 499 -30.29 63.85 -8.91
CA PHE A 499 -29.51 62.73 -9.46
C PHE A 499 -28.26 63.24 -10.24
N GLY A 500 -27.08 63.18 -9.63
CA GLY A 500 -25.79 63.48 -10.26
C GLY A 500 -24.84 62.29 -10.20
N SER A 501 -24.29 61.88 -11.36
CA SER A 501 -23.32 60.79 -11.53
C SER A 501 -22.08 60.91 -10.61
N ASP A 502 -21.73 62.14 -10.21
CA ASP A 502 -20.55 62.45 -9.40
C ASP A 502 -20.67 61.98 -7.93
N GLU A 503 -21.89 61.80 -7.39
CA GLU A 503 -22.04 61.36 -6.00
C GLU A 503 -21.80 59.85 -5.80
N ALA A 504 -22.01 59.03 -6.84
CA ALA A 504 -21.73 57.60 -6.79
C ALA A 504 -20.21 57.36 -6.78
N GLU A 505 -19.45 58.06 -7.63
CA GLU A 505 -17.98 58.00 -7.68
C GLU A 505 -17.34 58.48 -6.36
N ALA A 506 -17.92 59.50 -5.71
CA ALA A 506 -17.45 60.01 -4.43
C ALA A 506 -17.66 59.02 -3.27
N ARG A 507 -18.74 58.22 -3.29
CA ARG A 507 -19.06 57.19 -2.30
C ARG A 507 -18.24 55.90 -2.50
N GLU A 508 -17.89 55.57 -3.74
CA GLU A 508 -17.08 54.39 -4.07
C GLU A 508 -15.57 54.56 -3.78
N ALA A 509 -15.05 55.79 -3.87
CA ALA A 509 -13.64 56.08 -3.62
C ALA A 509 -13.08 55.61 -2.25
N PRO A 510 -13.74 55.82 -1.09
CA PRO A 510 -13.23 55.33 0.21
C PRO A 510 -13.26 53.79 0.32
N LEU A 511 -14.29 53.15 -0.24
CA LEU A 511 -14.37 51.68 -0.29
C LEU A 511 -13.26 51.10 -1.17
N GLN A 512 -13.00 51.69 -2.34
CA GLN A 512 -11.89 51.28 -3.21
C GLN A 512 -10.53 51.43 -2.53
N ARG A 513 -10.31 52.50 -1.75
CA ARG A 513 -9.08 52.68 -0.95
C ARG A 513 -8.91 51.60 0.11
N LYS A 514 -9.98 51.26 0.84
CA LYS A 514 -9.97 50.17 1.82
C LYS A 514 -9.67 48.83 1.15
N LYS A 515 -10.32 48.53 0.01
CA LYS A 515 -10.04 47.31 -0.78
C LYS A 515 -8.59 47.27 -1.26
N GLU A 516 -8.03 48.41 -1.68
CA GLU A 516 -6.64 48.51 -2.10
C GLU A 516 -5.65 48.30 -0.95
N GLU A 517 -5.93 48.84 0.24
CA GLU A 517 -5.12 48.60 1.44
C GLU A 517 -5.09 47.11 1.81
N LEU A 518 -6.25 46.46 1.86
CA LEU A 518 -6.37 45.02 2.14
C LEU A 518 -5.65 44.16 1.10
N ARG A 519 -5.73 44.53 -0.18
CA ARG A 519 -4.98 43.89 -1.27
C ARG A 519 -3.48 44.02 -1.07
N LEU A 520 -2.98 45.20 -0.71
CA LEU A 520 -1.56 45.43 -0.49
C LEU A 520 -1.03 44.65 0.73
N GLN A 521 -1.83 44.55 1.79
CA GLN A 521 -1.50 43.72 2.97
C GLN A 521 -1.38 42.24 2.57
N ALA A 522 -2.37 41.70 1.85
CA ALA A 522 -2.36 40.32 1.36
C ALA A 522 -1.19 40.05 0.39
N LEU A 523 -0.90 40.99 -0.51
CA LEU A 523 0.23 40.91 -1.44
C LEU A 523 1.56 40.83 -0.67
N ALA A 524 1.76 41.70 0.32
CA ALA A 524 2.99 41.72 1.12
C ALA A 524 3.20 40.39 1.86
N THR A 525 2.14 39.82 2.47
CA THR A 525 2.23 38.52 3.15
C THR A 525 2.52 37.39 2.17
N MET A 526 1.88 37.37 1.01
CA MET A 526 2.11 36.35 -0.02
C MET A 526 3.53 36.39 -0.58
N GLN A 527 4.10 37.58 -0.79
CA GLN A 527 5.49 37.72 -1.23
C GLN A 527 6.50 37.19 -0.21
N VAL A 528 6.22 37.33 1.10
CA VAL A 528 7.07 36.74 2.14
C VAL A 528 7.01 35.21 2.07
N ILE A 529 5.81 34.65 1.92
CA ILE A 529 5.60 33.20 1.81
C ILE A 529 6.30 32.65 0.56
N THR A 530 6.13 33.28 -0.61
CA THR A 530 6.73 32.79 -1.87
C THR A 530 8.24 32.92 -1.92
N LYS A 531 8.82 33.91 -1.24
CA LYS A 531 10.28 33.99 -1.02
C LYS A 531 10.79 32.82 -0.18
N ARG A 532 10.12 32.51 0.94
CA ARG A 532 10.48 31.36 1.79
C ARG A 532 10.31 30.03 1.06
N MET A 533 9.24 29.88 0.27
CA MET A 533 9.05 28.70 -0.57
C MET A 533 10.16 28.58 -1.61
N GLY A 534 10.57 29.69 -2.23
CA GLY A 534 11.70 29.71 -3.15
C GLY A 534 13.02 29.26 -2.52
N THR A 535 13.30 29.63 -1.27
CA THR A 535 14.51 29.16 -0.56
C THR A 535 14.48 27.67 -0.28
N VAL A 536 13.32 27.12 0.12
CA VAL A 536 13.17 25.66 0.38
C VAL A 536 13.31 24.87 -0.93
N MET A 537 12.76 25.37 -2.02
CA MET A 537 12.80 24.69 -3.32
C MET A 537 14.18 24.64 -3.99
N GLN A 538 15.14 25.48 -3.55
CA GLN A 538 16.52 25.42 -4.05
C GLN A 538 17.25 24.16 -3.55
N GLU A 539 16.82 23.58 -2.43
CA GLU A 539 17.40 22.38 -1.87
C GLU A 539 16.85 21.11 -2.57
N SER A 540 17.73 20.23 -3.05
CA SER A 540 17.33 18.88 -3.46
C SER A 540 17.03 18.07 -2.19
N PRO A 541 15.84 17.44 -2.01
CA PRO A 541 14.92 16.88 -3.02
C PRO A 541 13.66 17.71 -3.33
N TYR A 542 13.48 18.88 -2.72
CA TYR A 542 12.24 19.66 -2.79
C TYR A 542 11.93 20.19 -4.19
N SER A 543 12.97 20.47 -4.99
CA SER A 543 12.84 20.92 -6.38
C SER A 543 12.06 19.96 -7.28
N LYS A 544 12.06 18.65 -6.99
CA LYS A 544 11.45 17.64 -7.85
C LYS A 544 10.03 17.24 -7.44
N ASN A 545 9.55 17.65 -6.27
CA ASN A 545 8.24 17.22 -5.79
C ASN A 545 7.12 17.95 -6.55
N SER A 546 6.21 17.17 -7.13
CA SER A 546 5.07 17.67 -7.91
C SER A 546 4.11 18.54 -7.10
N GLN A 547 3.86 18.20 -5.83
CA GLN A 547 2.92 18.90 -4.97
C GLN A 547 3.44 20.29 -4.57
N LEU A 548 4.74 20.39 -4.27
CA LEU A 548 5.36 21.67 -3.91
C LEU A 548 5.44 22.61 -5.11
N LEU A 549 5.79 22.09 -6.29
CA LEU A 549 5.76 22.85 -7.55
C LEU A 549 4.35 23.33 -7.91
N ARG A 550 3.34 22.49 -7.69
CA ARG A 550 1.92 22.85 -7.89
C ARG A 550 1.50 23.97 -6.93
N LEU A 551 1.83 23.86 -5.65
CA LEU A 551 1.55 24.89 -4.65
C LEU A 551 2.26 26.20 -4.99
N ARG A 552 3.48 26.14 -5.54
CA ARG A 552 4.18 27.32 -6.06
C ARG A 552 3.45 27.98 -7.22
N ALA A 553 2.95 27.20 -8.17
CA ALA A 553 2.15 27.72 -9.27
C ALA A 553 0.86 28.40 -8.77
N MET A 554 0.17 27.80 -7.80
CA MET A 554 -1.04 28.39 -7.19
C MET A 554 -0.74 29.71 -6.50
N ALA A 555 0.33 29.77 -5.69
CA ALA A 555 0.72 31.00 -5.01
C ALA A 555 1.09 32.12 -6.00
N ALA A 556 1.78 31.80 -7.10
CA ALA A 556 2.13 32.75 -8.15
C ALA A 556 0.88 33.27 -8.88
N LEU A 557 -0.10 32.41 -9.18
CA LEU A 557 -1.38 32.83 -9.76
C LEU A 557 -2.16 33.75 -8.81
N TYR A 558 -2.19 33.43 -7.52
CA TYR A 558 -2.85 34.30 -6.54
C TYR A 558 -2.18 35.67 -6.43
N ILE A 559 -0.84 35.73 -6.45
CA ILE A 559 -0.10 37.00 -6.51
C ILE A 559 -0.43 37.74 -7.81
N ALA A 560 -0.53 37.04 -8.95
CA ALA A 560 -0.85 37.64 -10.23
C ALA A 560 -2.20 38.40 -10.21
N ASP A 561 -3.19 37.87 -9.48
CA ASP A 561 -4.48 38.54 -9.30
C ASP A 561 -4.39 39.70 -8.29
N LEU A 562 -3.66 39.53 -7.19
CA LEU A 562 -3.43 40.61 -6.20
C LEU A 562 -2.62 41.79 -6.76
N VAL A 563 -1.79 41.59 -7.78
CA VAL A 563 -0.98 42.65 -8.40
C VAL A 563 -1.84 43.66 -9.17
N VAL A 564 -3.02 43.25 -9.66
CA VAL A 564 -3.93 44.12 -10.42
C VAL A 564 -4.60 45.14 -9.49
N PRO A 565 -4.47 46.46 -9.72
CA PRO A 565 -5.15 47.48 -8.93
C PRO A 565 -6.67 47.47 -9.15
N VAL A 566 -7.44 47.71 -8.07
CA VAL A 566 -8.91 47.79 -8.11
C VAL A 566 -9.40 49.20 -8.46
N ALA A 567 -8.60 50.24 -8.21
CA ALA A 567 -8.94 51.63 -8.49
C ALA A 567 -8.65 52.04 -9.95
N HIS A 568 -9.30 53.10 -10.43
CA HIS A 568 -8.98 53.73 -11.72
C HIS A 568 -7.59 54.38 -11.67
N VAL A 569 -6.55 53.65 -12.08
CA VAL A 569 -5.17 54.14 -12.14
C VAL A 569 -4.81 54.60 -13.57
N SER A 570 -3.84 55.51 -13.69
CA SER A 570 -3.29 55.95 -14.99
C SER A 570 -2.89 54.78 -15.89
N LEU A 571 -3.01 54.98 -17.22
CA LEU A 571 -2.71 53.95 -18.24
C LEU A 571 -1.28 53.37 -18.14
N SER A 572 -0.31 54.13 -17.61
CA SER A 572 1.05 53.64 -17.35
C SER A 572 1.06 52.55 -16.28
N ASN A 573 0.36 52.78 -15.17
CA ASN A 573 0.34 51.89 -14.02
C ASN A 573 -0.44 50.61 -14.33
N ILE A 574 -1.45 50.69 -15.19
CA ILE A 574 -2.16 49.51 -15.72
C ILE A 574 -1.21 48.64 -16.56
N ARG A 575 -0.37 49.25 -17.42
CA ARG A 575 0.63 48.51 -18.21
C ARG A 575 1.71 47.89 -17.33
N ASP A 576 2.16 48.59 -16.29
CA ASP A 576 3.12 48.05 -15.31
C ASP A 576 2.51 46.87 -14.53
N ALA A 577 1.26 47.00 -14.06
CA ALA A 577 0.54 45.92 -13.38
C ALA A 577 0.30 44.72 -14.28
N GLN A 578 -0.06 44.94 -15.55
CA GLN A 578 -0.22 43.86 -16.54
C GLN A 578 1.11 43.14 -16.81
N ARG A 579 2.23 43.87 -16.91
CA ARG A 579 3.57 43.26 -17.03
C ARG A 579 3.90 42.42 -15.81
N ALA A 580 3.67 42.93 -14.60
CA ALA A 580 3.91 42.18 -13.37
C ALA A 580 3.01 40.93 -13.26
N ARG A 581 1.73 41.03 -13.65
CA ARG A 581 0.82 39.88 -13.76
C ARG A 581 1.35 38.81 -14.72
N GLN A 582 1.85 39.21 -15.89
CA GLN A 582 2.43 38.28 -16.87
C GLN A 582 3.69 37.60 -16.35
N MET A 583 4.55 38.31 -15.62
CA MET A 583 5.75 37.72 -15.00
C MET A 583 5.37 36.61 -14.00
N GLU A 584 4.38 36.86 -13.13
CA GLU A 584 3.93 35.86 -12.15
C GLU A 584 3.21 34.68 -12.81
N GLN A 585 2.45 34.93 -13.88
CA GLN A 585 1.87 33.86 -14.70
C GLN A 585 2.93 33.00 -15.41
N GLN A 586 4.04 33.60 -15.85
CA GLN A 586 5.19 32.86 -16.40
C GLN A 586 5.83 31.99 -15.32
N VAL A 587 6.05 32.52 -14.11
CA VAL A 587 6.58 31.72 -12.97
C VAL A 587 5.67 30.52 -12.65
N ALA A 588 4.35 30.71 -12.71
CA ALA A 588 3.39 29.62 -12.54
C ALA A 588 3.52 28.56 -13.64
N ARG A 589 3.63 28.99 -14.91
CA ARG A 589 3.83 28.08 -16.05
C ARG A 589 5.15 27.32 -15.96
N ASP A 590 6.24 27.99 -15.60
CA ASP A 590 7.55 27.36 -15.46
C ASP A 590 7.53 26.27 -14.38
N SER A 591 6.88 26.54 -13.24
CA SER A 591 6.71 25.55 -12.16
C SER A 591 5.85 24.34 -12.59
N LEU A 592 4.82 24.57 -13.42
CA LEU A 592 3.99 23.52 -14.00
C LEU A 592 4.68 22.78 -15.17
N LEU A 593 5.63 23.40 -15.87
CA LEU A 593 6.43 22.71 -16.88
C LEU A 593 7.49 21.82 -16.25
N GLU A 594 8.12 22.28 -15.16
CA GLU A 594 9.12 21.52 -14.41
C GLU A 594 8.55 20.20 -13.87
N THR A 595 7.28 20.20 -13.46
CA THR A 595 6.55 18.99 -13.06
C THR A 595 6.32 18.00 -14.20
N VAL A 596 6.01 18.49 -15.41
CA VAL A 596 5.91 17.63 -16.61
C VAL A 596 7.28 17.04 -16.96
N ASN A 597 8.33 17.85 -16.89
CA ASN A 597 9.71 17.40 -17.12
C ASN A 597 10.15 16.33 -16.12
N ASN A 598 9.66 16.41 -14.88
CA ASN A 598 9.89 15.40 -13.84
C ASN A 598 9.01 14.14 -14.00
N GLY A 599 8.19 14.04 -15.04
CA GLY A 599 7.33 12.89 -15.33
C GLY A 599 6.01 12.87 -14.56
N GLY A 600 5.63 13.98 -13.92
CA GLY A 600 4.34 14.13 -13.25
C GLY A 600 3.21 14.44 -14.23
N GLN A 601 2.00 13.93 -13.94
CA GLN A 601 0.78 14.30 -14.67
C GLN A 601 0.03 15.40 -13.93
N HIS A 602 -0.65 16.25 -14.70
CA HIS A 602 -1.40 17.40 -14.22
C HIS A 602 -2.90 17.21 -14.32
N ASP A 603 -3.62 17.87 -13.42
CA ASP A 603 -5.07 17.91 -13.44
C ASP A 603 -5.55 18.82 -14.58
N LYS A 604 -6.79 18.67 -15.02
CA LYS A 604 -7.36 19.43 -16.15
C LYS A 604 -7.21 20.95 -15.97
N ALA A 605 -7.36 21.46 -14.75
CA ALA A 605 -7.19 22.88 -14.44
C ALA A 605 -5.74 23.37 -14.60
N ALA A 606 -4.75 22.54 -14.24
CA ALA A 606 -3.33 22.87 -14.43
C ALA A 606 -2.94 22.82 -15.91
N LEU A 607 -3.51 21.87 -16.67
CA LEU A 607 -3.36 21.80 -18.12
C LEU A 607 -3.95 23.03 -18.83
N THR A 608 -5.09 23.56 -18.38
CA THR A 608 -5.68 24.78 -18.96
C THR A 608 -4.82 26.03 -18.74
N VAL A 609 -4.01 26.08 -17.69
CA VAL A 609 -3.06 27.19 -17.45
C VAL A 609 -1.80 27.07 -18.29
N LEU A 610 -1.33 25.85 -18.55
CA LEU A 610 -0.22 25.57 -19.46
C LEU A 610 -0.59 25.82 -20.92
N TYR A 611 -1.77 25.36 -21.34
CA TYR A 611 -2.31 25.47 -22.69
C TYR A 611 -3.64 26.23 -22.67
N PRO A 612 -3.61 27.57 -22.57
CA PRO A 612 -4.82 28.36 -22.64
C PRO A 612 -5.49 28.10 -24.00
N SER A 613 -6.70 27.53 -23.96
CA SER A 613 -7.54 27.36 -25.14
C SER A 613 -8.32 28.65 -25.33
N ASP A 614 -8.33 29.22 -26.54
CA ASP A 614 -9.01 30.49 -26.83
C ASP A 614 -10.55 30.45 -26.64
N GLU A 615 -11.13 29.27 -26.37
CA GLU A 615 -12.58 29.05 -26.32
C GLU A 615 -13.24 29.24 -24.93
N SER A 616 -12.49 29.30 -23.82
CA SER A 616 -13.07 29.44 -22.48
C SER A 616 -12.92 30.86 -21.92
N GLY A 617 -13.95 31.69 -22.04
CA GLY A 617 -14.01 33.04 -21.49
C GLY A 617 -14.08 33.15 -19.94
N ARG A 618 -13.63 32.12 -19.21
CA ARG A 618 -13.58 32.09 -17.75
C ARG A 618 -12.12 32.04 -17.32
N ASP A 619 -11.68 32.95 -16.46
CA ASP A 619 -10.29 33.02 -16.01
C ASP A 619 -9.86 31.66 -15.38
N PRO A 620 -8.96 30.89 -16.02
CA PRO A 620 -8.60 29.55 -15.57
C PRO A 620 -7.84 29.57 -14.22
N ALA A 621 -7.34 30.75 -13.82
CA ALA A 621 -6.64 30.97 -12.56
C ALA A 621 -7.55 30.78 -11.33
N THR A 622 -8.82 31.20 -11.42
CA THR A 622 -9.79 31.12 -10.31
C THR A 622 -10.06 29.67 -9.88
N SER A 623 -10.10 28.75 -10.84
CA SER A 623 -10.39 27.33 -10.58
C SER A 623 -9.22 26.58 -9.93
N LEU A 624 -7.99 27.10 -10.03
CA LEU A 624 -6.79 26.41 -9.56
C LEU A 624 -6.42 26.75 -8.12
N TYR A 625 -6.60 27.99 -7.66
CA TYR A 625 -6.36 28.31 -6.25
C TYR A 625 -7.58 28.01 -5.37
N SER A 626 -8.79 27.86 -5.94
CA SER A 626 -9.96 27.43 -5.17
C SER A 626 -9.83 25.99 -4.66
N SER A 627 -8.97 25.16 -5.29
CA SER A 627 -8.73 23.77 -4.88
C SER A 627 -7.64 23.64 -3.80
N LEU A 628 -7.58 24.55 -2.82
CA LEU A 628 -6.61 24.44 -1.72
C LEU A 628 -6.86 23.16 -0.91
N PRO A 629 -5.83 22.32 -0.70
CA PRO A 629 -5.99 21.09 0.05
C PRO A 629 -5.87 21.40 1.55
N ILE A 630 -6.98 21.71 2.22
CA ILE A 630 -7.29 21.21 3.56
C ILE A 630 -8.81 21.20 3.68
N ARG A 631 -9.43 20.04 3.36
CA ARG A 631 -10.86 19.73 3.49
C ARG A 631 -11.83 20.80 2.96
N GLY A 632 -12.22 20.65 1.69
CA GLY A 632 -13.49 21.16 1.16
C GLY A 632 -13.72 22.66 1.28
N LEU A 633 -13.50 23.37 0.17
CA LEU A 633 -14.33 24.51 -0.19
C LEU A 633 -15.16 24.14 -1.41
#